data_AF-A0A6B9Y288-F1
#
_entry.id   AF-A0A6B9Y288-F1
#
_cell.length_a   1.000
_cell.length_b   1.000
_cell.length_c   1.000
_cell.angle_alpha   90.00
_cell.angle_beta   90.00
_cell.angle_gamma   90.00
#
_symmetry.space_group_name_H-M   'P 1'
#
loop_
_entity.id
_entity.type
_entity.pdbx_description
1 polymer ?
#
loop_
_entity_poly.entity_id
_entity_poly.type
_entity_poly.pdbx_seq_one_letter_code
_entity_poly.pdbx_strand_id
1 'polypeptide(L)'
;MSDLTVHVDDHALPAEWADANPETRAAIAEALPIVGNAARWGDELYVGTDVDAPVAETRTVVEPGTIAYWPSGPAICLFWGPTPASTDGRPRAASPVAVIGRVTDVDPLESVDGPARLRVSAATAQNGERS
;
A
#
# COMPACT_ATOMS: atom_id res chain seq x y z
N MET A 1 -0.05 13.48 -11.65
CA MET A 1 1.19 13.73 -10.87
C MET A 1 1.07 12.80 -9.69
N SER A 2 2.06 11.95 -9.43
CA SER A 2 1.95 10.97 -8.33
C SER A 2 1.90 11.69 -6.98
N ASP A 3 0.97 11.29 -6.12
CA ASP A 3 0.81 11.87 -4.78
C ASP A 3 1.75 11.22 -3.76
N LEU A 4 2.12 9.96 -4.04
CA LEU A 4 2.85 9.07 -3.16
C LEU A 4 4.02 8.41 -3.90
N THR A 5 5.00 7.99 -3.12
CA THR A 5 6.03 7.02 -3.54
C THR A 5 6.03 5.87 -2.56
N VAL A 6 5.88 4.65 -3.08
CA VAL A 6 6.00 3.40 -2.33
C VAL A 6 7.36 2.78 -2.65
N HIS A 7 8.19 2.63 -1.64
CA HIS A 7 9.46 1.91 -1.75
C HIS A 7 9.30 0.49 -1.22
N VAL A 8 9.70 -0.49 -2.02
CA VAL A 8 9.83 -1.90 -1.64
C VAL A 8 11.26 -2.32 -1.92
N ASP A 9 12.07 -2.43 -0.85
CA ASP A 9 13.53 -2.55 -0.94
C ASP A 9 14.12 -1.48 -1.87
N ASP A 10 14.70 -1.89 -3.01
CA ASP A 10 15.34 -1.00 -3.99
C ASP A 10 14.36 -0.46 -5.05
N HIS A 11 13.10 -0.94 -5.06
CA HIS A 11 12.09 -0.51 -6.02
C HIS A 11 11.38 0.74 -5.52
N ALA A 12 11.29 1.77 -6.37
CA ALA A 12 10.51 2.98 -6.11
C ALA A 12 9.31 3.04 -7.06
N LEU A 13 8.11 2.89 -6.51
CA LEU A 13 6.86 2.79 -7.24
C LEU A 13 6.06 4.08 -7.08
N PRO A 14 5.76 4.81 -8.17
CA PRO A 14 4.83 5.93 -8.13
C PRO A 14 3.44 5.43 -7.71
N ALA A 15 2.79 6.18 -6.83
CA ALA A 15 1.47 5.86 -6.33
C ALA A 15 0.57 7.10 -6.25
N GLU A 16 -0.73 6.84 -6.28
CA GLU A 16 -1.78 7.84 -6.22
C GLU A 16 -2.76 7.49 -5.11
N TRP A 17 -3.34 8.52 -4.49
CA TRP A 17 -4.45 8.32 -3.57
C TRP A 17 -5.68 7.83 -4.33
N ALA A 18 -6.45 6.93 -3.73
CA ALA A 18 -7.78 6.58 -4.22
C ALA A 18 -8.79 7.64 -3.78
N ASP A 19 -9.95 7.74 -4.44
CA ASP A 19 -11.02 8.65 -3.99
C ASP A 19 -11.68 8.17 -2.69
N ALA A 20 -11.69 6.85 -2.48
CA ALA A 20 -12.25 6.16 -1.32
C ALA A 20 -11.61 6.59 0.02
N ASN A 21 -12.35 6.41 1.10
CA ASN A 21 -11.86 6.57 2.49
C ASN A 21 -11.05 7.86 2.75
N PRO A 22 -11.59 9.06 2.45
CA PRO A 22 -10.84 10.31 2.56
C PRO A 22 -10.30 10.61 3.97
N GLU A 23 -11.05 10.26 5.02
CA GLU A 23 -10.61 10.44 6.40
C GLU A 23 -9.46 9.47 6.76
N THR A 24 -9.53 8.21 6.30
CA THR A 24 -8.42 7.26 6.46
C THR A 24 -7.17 7.75 5.74
N ARG A 25 -7.33 8.24 4.50
CA ARG A 25 -6.21 8.79 3.71
C ARG A 25 -5.57 9.99 4.40
N ALA A 26 -6.37 10.88 4.98
CA ALA A 26 -5.86 12.03 5.72
C ALA A 26 -5.00 11.59 6.93
N ALA A 27 -5.51 10.67 7.75
CA ALA A 27 -4.76 10.14 8.89
C ALA A 27 -3.46 9.44 8.47
N ILE A 28 -3.48 8.67 7.38
CA ILE A 28 -2.28 8.05 6.83
C ILE A 28 -1.31 9.11 6.30
N ALA A 29 -1.80 10.14 5.60
CA ALA A 29 -0.99 11.23 5.06
C ALA A 29 -0.25 12.00 6.15
N GLU A 30 -0.91 12.25 7.29
CA GLU A 30 -0.31 12.90 8.47
C GLU A 30 0.78 12.05 9.13
N ALA A 31 0.70 10.72 9.00
CA ALA A 31 1.67 9.78 9.53
C ALA A 31 2.83 9.47 8.57
N LEU A 32 2.80 9.99 7.34
CA LEU A 32 3.88 9.74 6.38
C LEU A 32 5.20 10.38 6.87
N PRO A 33 6.35 9.69 6.70
CA PRO A 33 6.50 8.38 6.08
C PRO A 33 6.20 7.21 7.02
N ILE A 34 5.45 6.21 6.55
CA ILE A 34 5.28 4.93 7.22
C ILE A 34 6.37 3.98 6.73
N VAL A 35 7.16 3.40 7.65
CA VAL A 35 8.31 2.55 7.33
C VAL A 35 8.32 1.31 8.22
N GLY A 36 8.59 0.15 7.64
CA GLY A 36 8.90 -1.04 8.43
C GLY A 36 9.28 -2.26 7.59
N ASN A 37 9.56 -3.36 8.29
CA ASN A 37 9.80 -4.65 7.65
C ASN A 37 8.44 -5.30 7.40
N ALA A 38 8.02 -5.32 6.14
CA ALA A 38 6.76 -5.89 5.73
C ALA A 38 6.88 -7.42 5.63
N ALA A 39 5.88 -8.11 6.16
CA ALA A 39 5.73 -9.54 5.95
C ALA A 39 5.03 -9.79 4.60
N ARG A 40 5.39 -10.91 3.96
CA ARG A 40 4.77 -11.35 2.71
C ARG A 40 3.72 -12.41 2.95
N TRP A 41 2.59 -12.32 2.24
CA TRP A 41 1.53 -13.31 2.26
C TRP A 41 0.93 -13.54 0.87
N GLY A 42 1.49 -14.48 0.12
CA GLY A 42 1.23 -14.58 -1.33
C GLY A 42 1.79 -13.34 -2.03
N ASP A 43 1.01 -12.72 -2.91
CA ASP A 43 1.37 -11.48 -3.61
C ASP A 43 0.81 -10.23 -2.91
N GLU A 44 1.05 -10.20 -1.60
CA GLU A 44 0.77 -9.08 -0.69
C GLU A 44 1.97 -8.86 0.25
N LEU A 45 2.29 -7.58 0.50
CA LEU A 45 3.14 -7.13 1.60
C LEU A 45 2.31 -6.34 2.59
N TYR A 46 2.49 -6.57 3.88
CA TYR A 46 1.87 -5.77 4.92
C TYR A 46 2.85 -5.38 6.03
N VAL A 47 2.71 -4.15 6.52
CA VAL A 47 3.53 -3.62 7.61
C VAL A 47 2.63 -2.99 8.67
N GLY A 48 2.89 -3.30 9.95
CA GLY A 48 2.14 -2.70 11.06
C GLY A 48 2.33 -1.18 11.11
N THR A 49 1.31 -0.49 11.58
CA THR A 49 1.32 0.96 11.81
C THR A 49 0.60 1.29 13.11
N ASP A 50 1.01 2.37 13.78
CA ASP A 50 0.33 2.88 14.98
C ASP A 50 -0.81 3.87 14.64
N VAL A 51 -1.12 4.03 13.34
CA VAL A 51 -2.20 4.91 12.89
C VAL A 51 -3.55 4.30 13.25
N ASP A 52 -4.31 5.00 14.08
CA ASP A 52 -5.73 4.76 14.29
C ASP A 52 -6.53 5.70 13.39
N ALA A 53 -7.28 5.13 12.45
CA ALA A 53 -8.00 5.87 11.43
C ALA A 53 -9.44 5.36 11.28
N PRO A 54 -10.43 6.26 11.13
CA PRO A 54 -11.79 5.87 10.82
C PRO A 54 -11.85 5.22 9.43
N VAL A 55 -12.74 4.24 9.26
CA VAL A 55 -12.92 3.52 7.99
C VAL A 55 -14.39 3.61 7.57
N ALA A 56 -14.63 4.15 6.38
CA ALA A 56 -15.98 4.37 5.86
C ALA A 56 -16.43 3.20 4.97
N GLU A 57 -15.55 2.70 4.11
CA GLU A 57 -15.82 1.56 3.24
C GLU A 57 -14.70 0.52 3.32
N THR A 58 -15.08 -0.76 3.28
CA THR A 58 -14.14 -1.87 3.21
C THR A 58 -14.51 -2.85 2.12
N ARG A 59 -13.51 -3.57 1.63
CA ARG A 59 -13.67 -4.68 0.69
C ARG A 59 -12.61 -5.74 0.93
N THR A 60 -12.87 -6.95 0.47
CA THR A 60 -11.90 -8.06 0.55
C THR A 60 -11.25 -8.34 -0.79
N VAL A 61 -11.96 -8.17 -1.90
CA VAL A 61 -11.38 -8.27 -3.25
C VAL A 61 -10.94 -6.89 -3.70
N VAL A 62 -9.69 -6.78 -4.14
CA VAL A 62 -9.06 -5.52 -4.59
C VAL A 62 -8.36 -5.72 -5.92
N GLU A 63 -7.96 -4.62 -6.56
CA GLU A 63 -7.22 -4.66 -7.83
C GLU A 63 -5.71 -4.77 -7.59
N PRO A 64 -4.94 -5.35 -8.52
CA PRO A 64 -3.48 -5.28 -8.49
C PRO A 64 -2.98 -3.84 -8.37
N GLY A 65 -2.00 -3.65 -7.49
CA GLY A 65 -1.39 -2.38 -7.14
C GLY A 65 -2.08 -1.69 -5.95
N THR A 66 -3.16 -2.23 -5.41
CA THR A 66 -3.92 -1.58 -4.33
C THR A 66 -3.05 -1.39 -3.07
N ILE A 67 -3.07 -0.17 -2.53
CA ILE A 67 -2.59 0.17 -1.19
C ILE A 67 -3.83 0.29 -0.28
N ALA A 68 -3.85 -0.47 0.81
CA ALA A 68 -4.98 -0.50 1.72
C ALA A 68 -4.54 -0.36 3.19
N TYR A 69 -5.43 0.19 4.01
CA TYR A 69 -5.33 0.15 5.46
C TYR A 69 -6.14 -1.03 6.01
N TRP A 70 -5.53 -1.83 6.87
CA TRP A 70 -6.19 -2.94 7.55
C TRP A 70 -6.54 -2.55 9.00
N PRO A 71 -7.83 -2.34 9.33
CA PRO A 71 -8.22 -1.80 10.64
C PRO A 71 -8.21 -2.84 11.78
N SER A 72 -8.41 -4.14 11.48
CA SER A 72 -8.48 -5.17 12.53
C SER A 72 -7.13 -5.51 13.15
N GLY A 73 -6.05 -5.24 12.42
CA GLY A 73 -4.68 -5.24 12.91
C GLY A 73 -3.96 -4.09 12.20
N PRO A 74 -3.94 -2.88 12.79
CA PRO A 74 -3.49 -1.65 12.12
C PRO A 74 -2.23 -1.87 11.29
N ALA A 75 -2.40 -1.90 9.96
CA ALA A 75 -1.34 -2.18 9.01
C ALA A 75 -1.61 -1.50 7.67
N ILE A 76 -0.54 -1.26 6.92
CA ILE A 76 -0.60 -0.88 5.51
C ILE A 76 -0.26 -2.10 4.67
N CYS A 77 -1.16 -2.42 3.74
CA CYS A 77 -1.07 -3.53 2.81
C CYS A 77 -0.82 -3.00 1.39
N LEU A 78 0.05 -3.67 0.64
CA LEU A 78 0.27 -3.50 -0.79
C LEU A 78 -0.02 -4.83 -1.48
N PHE A 79 -0.98 -4.84 -2.40
CA PHE A 79 -1.41 -6.02 -3.14
C PHE A 79 -0.97 -5.91 -4.60
N TRP A 80 -0.39 -6.95 -5.19
CA TRP A 80 -0.12 -7.00 -6.64
C TRP A 80 -0.57 -8.28 -7.33
N GLY A 81 -1.00 -9.30 -6.57
CA GLY A 81 -1.47 -10.56 -7.13
C GLY A 81 -2.33 -11.36 -6.15
N PRO A 82 -2.59 -12.64 -6.44
CA PRO A 82 -3.37 -13.51 -5.56
C PRO A 82 -2.69 -13.73 -4.20
N THR A 83 -3.50 -13.77 -3.16
CA THR A 83 -3.07 -14.13 -1.80
C THR A 83 -3.53 -15.55 -1.47
N PRO A 84 -3.13 -16.13 -0.34
CA PRO A 84 -3.68 -17.41 0.12
C PRO A 84 -5.20 -17.39 0.37
N ALA A 85 -5.85 -16.22 0.51
CA ALA A 85 -7.30 -16.12 0.56
C ALA A 85 -7.96 -16.06 -0.82
N SER A 86 -7.21 -15.82 -1.89
CA SER A 86 -7.74 -15.70 -3.24
C SER A 86 -8.34 -17.03 -3.74
N THR A 87 -9.53 -16.94 -4.34
CA THR A 87 -10.23 -18.07 -4.98
C THR A 87 -10.17 -18.01 -6.51
N ASP A 88 -9.64 -16.91 -7.05
CA ASP A 88 -9.40 -16.65 -8.46
C ASP A 88 -8.09 -15.85 -8.61
N GLY A 89 -7.78 -15.37 -9.81
CA GLY A 89 -6.54 -14.61 -10.07
C GLY A 89 -6.48 -13.22 -9.44
N ARG A 90 -7.54 -12.75 -8.77
CA ARG A 90 -7.57 -11.40 -8.18
C ARG A 90 -7.00 -11.39 -6.76
N PRO A 91 -6.35 -10.29 -6.34
CA PRO A 91 -5.95 -10.11 -4.95
C PRO A 91 -7.14 -10.13 -3.99
N ARG A 92 -6.98 -10.83 -2.87
CA ARG A 92 -7.99 -10.91 -1.82
C ARG A 92 -7.37 -10.76 -0.43
N ALA A 93 -7.74 -9.73 0.30
CA ALA A 93 -7.32 -9.57 1.69
C ALA A 93 -7.90 -10.68 2.58
N ALA A 94 -7.17 -11.05 3.64
CA ALA A 94 -7.61 -12.05 4.62
C ALA A 94 -8.92 -11.64 5.34
N SER A 95 -9.12 -10.34 5.52
CA SER A 95 -10.32 -9.72 6.09
C SER A 95 -10.51 -8.32 5.47
N PRO A 96 -11.65 -7.65 5.71
CA PRO A 96 -11.96 -6.39 5.01
C PRO A 96 -10.90 -5.30 5.24
N VAL A 97 -10.46 -4.67 4.15
CA VAL A 97 -9.48 -3.57 4.14
C VAL A 97 -10.09 -2.31 3.53
N ALA A 98 -9.59 -1.15 3.97
CA ALA A 98 -9.97 0.15 3.45
C ALA A 98 -8.99 0.54 2.34
N VAL A 99 -9.45 0.62 1.09
CA VAL A 99 -8.62 1.09 -0.02
C VAL A 99 -8.29 2.56 0.18
N ILE A 100 -7.00 2.90 0.14
CA ILE A 100 -6.50 4.27 0.34
C ILE A 100 -5.70 4.77 -0.86
N GLY A 101 -5.07 3.90 -1.64
CA GLY A 101 -4.26 4.31 -2.77
C GLY A 101 -3.93 3.16 -3.70
N ARG A 102 -3.09 3.42 -4.69
CA ARG A 102 -2.63 2.43 -5.66
C ARG A 102 -1.29 2.80 -6.25
N VAL A 103 -0.38 1.83 -6.42
CA VAL A 103 0.81 1.97 -7.26
C VAL A 103 0.45 1.86 -8.74
N THR A 104 1.12 2.63 -9.59
CA THR A 104 0.81 2.69 -11.03
C THR A 104 1.34 1.48 -11.80
N ASP A 105 2.42 0.89 -11.32
CA ASP A 105 3.10 -0.26 -11.90
C ASP A 105 3.45 -1.25 -10.81
N VAL A 106 3.18 -2.53 -11.07
CA VAL A 106 3.39 -3.63 -10.12
C VAL A 106 4.47 -4.60 -10.59
N ASP A 107 4.94 -4.50 -11.83
CA ASP A 107 5.90 -5.44 -12.42
C ASP A 107 7.16 -5.60 -11.55
N PRO A 108 7.72 -4.54 -10.91
CA PRO A 108 8.89 -4.71 -10.05
C PRO A 108 8.64 -5.60 -8.82
N LEU A 109 7.39 -5.70 -8.36
CA LEU A 109 7.00 -6.46 -7.17
C LEU A 109 7.01 -7.98 -7.41
N GLU A 110 6.94 -8.44 -8.67
CA GLU A 110 7.04 -9.86 -9.00
C GLU A 110 8.38 -10.47 -8.57
N SER A 111 9.43 -9.65 -8.51
CA SER A 111 10.79 -10.06 -8.10
C SER A 111 11.02 -10.10 -6.60
N VAL A 112 10.06 -9.61 -5.80
CA VAL A 112 10.18 -9.64 -4.35
C VAL A 112 10.02 -11.10 -3.90
N ASP A 113 10.93 -11.62 -3.10
CA ASP A 113 10.86 -12.98 -2.56
C ASP A 113 10.93 -12.92 -1.03
N GLY A 114 9.78 -13.11 -0.37
CA GLY A 114 9.68 -13.06 1.09
C GLY A 114 9.48 -11.65 1.67
N PRO A 115 9.82 -11.43 2.96
CA PRO A 115 9.63 -10.13 3.61
C PRO A 115 10.55 -9.07 3.01
N ALA A 116 10.07 -7.83 2.95
CA ALA A 116 10.77 -6.72 2.31
C ALA A 116 10.63 -5.45 3.15
N ARG A 117 11.56 -4.50 2.98
CA ARG A 117 11.43 -3.19 3.61
C ARG A 117 10.43 -2.35 2.83
N LEU A 118 9.30 -2.05 3.45
CA LEU A 118 8.25 -1.20 2.87
C LEU A 118 8.36 0.20 3.46
N ARG A 119 8.31 1.21 2.58
CA ARG A 119 8.17 2.62 2.96
C ARG A 119 7.14 3.30 2.08
N VAL A 120 6.14 3.92 2.70
CA VAL A 120 5.19 4.79 2.01
C VAL A 120 5.51 6.23 2.40
N SER A 121 5.65 7.12 1.42
CA SER A 121 5.93 8.54 1.63
C SER A 121 5.18 9.42 0.64
N ALA A 122 4.95 10.69 0.99
CA ALA A 122 4.50 11.68 0.03
C ALA A 122 5.49 11.77 -1.14
N ALA A 123 4.99 11.98 -2.35
CA ALA A 123 5.85 12.18 -3.50
C ALA A 123 6.75 13.39 -3.25
N THR A 124 8.08 13.19 -3.27
CA THR A 124 9.01 14.30 -3.25
C THR A 124 8.84 15.06 -4.55
N ALA A 125 8.50 16.36 -4.48
CA ALA A 125 8.66 17.24 -5.62
C ALA A 125 10.11 17.09 -6.11
N GLN A 126 10.30 16.76 -7.39
CA GLN A 126 11.62 16.83 -8.01
C GLN A 126 12.04 18.30 -8.00
N ASN A 127 12.67 18.73 -6.90
CA ASN A 127 13.27 20.05 -6.83
C ASN A 127 14.49 19.99 -7.74
N GLY A 128 14.30 20.44 -8.98
CA GLY A 128 15.36 20.53 -9.97
C GLY A 128 16.42 21.49 -9.48
N GLU A 129 17.43 20.98 -8.78
CA GLU A 129 18.74 21.61 -8.71
C GLU A 129 19.34 21.56 -10.13
N ARG A 130 19.03 22.58 -10.93
CA ARG A 130 19.91 22.98 -12.02
C ARG A 130 20.59 24.28 -11.60
N SER A 131 21.90 24.15 -11.40
CA SER A 131 22.89 25.20 -11.20
C SER A 131 22.81 26.32 -12.23
#